data_AF-A0A261XS80-F1
#
_entry.id   AF-A0A261XS80-F1
#
_cell.length_a   1.000
_cell.length_b   1.000
_cell.length_c   1.000
_cell.angle_alpha   90.00
_cell.angle_beta   90.00
_cell.angle_gamma   90.00
#
_symmetry.space_group_name_H-M   'P 1'
#
loop_
_entity.id
_entity.type
_entity.pdbx_description
1 polymer ?
#
loop_
_entity_poly.entity_id
_entity_poly.type
_entity_poly.pdbx_seq_one_letter_code
_entity_poly.pdbx_strand_id
1 'polypeptide(L)'
;EVELSQYEDYFRDELKQSADYDSIYWPKSRAKTMSEKERRCVDGCATFFKASKFECIDKHLIEFSQAVLQSPDFERTDDVYNRMMTKDHIAVFALLEHKETGTRLILANTHLHWDPAFADVKLIQTAMLINE
;
A
#
# COMPACT_ATOMS: atom_id res chain seq x y z
N GLU A 1 0.99 -8.27 -7.06
CA GLU A 1 2.08 -7.28 -7.20
C GLU A 1 1.90 -6.57 -8.52
N VAL A 2 1.82 -5.24 -8.52
CA VAL A 2 1.59 -4.45 -9.75
C VAL A 2 2.77 -3.51 -9.94
N GLU A 3 3.50 -3.63 -11.05
CA GLU A 3 4.58 -2.69 -11.39
C GLU A 3 4.03 -1.32 -11.80
N LEU A 4 4.80 -0.26 -11.55
CA LEU A 4 4.41 1.10 -11.93
C LEU A 4 4.14 1.21 -13.44
N SER A 5 5.01 0.65 -14.28
CA SER A 5 4.82 0.64 -15.74
C SER A 5 3.52 -0.05 -16.15
N GLN A 6 3.26 -1.26 -15.62
CA GLN A 6 2.04 -2.01 -15.93
C GLN A 6 0.79 -1.29 -15.43
N TYR A 7 0.86 -0.61 -14.29
CA TYR A 7 -0.23 0.19 -13.78
C TYR A 7 -0.56 1.37 -14.72
N GLU A 8 0.44 2.16 -15.10
CA GLU A 8 0.27 3.34 -15.95
C GLU A 8 -0.09 2.99 -17.40
N ASP A 9 0.60 2.02 -17.98
CA ASP A 9 0.56 1.74 -19.41
C ASP A 9 -0.59 0.78 -19.79
N TYR A 10 -1.16 0.05 -18.81
CA TYR A 10 -2.20 -0.95 -19.07
C TYR A 10 -3.35 -0.91 -18.07
N PHE A 11 -3.14 -1.29 -16.81
CA PHE A 11 -4.25 -1.58 -15.89
C PHE A 11 -5.17 -0.39 -15.63
N ARG A 12 -4.61 0.81 -15.45
CA ARG A 12 -5.40 2.01 -15.14
C ARG A 12 -6.38 2.34 -16.26
N ASP A 13 -5.89 2.42 -17.49
CA ASP A 13 -6.70 2.86 -18.63
C ASP A 13 -7.62 1.74 -19.12
N GLU A 14 -7.13 0.50 -19.16
CA GLU A 14 -7.93 -0.65 -19.59
C GLU A 14 -9.13 -0.87 -18.67
N LEU A 15 -8.94 -0.87 -17.35
CA LEU A 15 -10.03 -1.10 -16.40
C LEU A 15 -11.00 0.08 -16.32
N LYS A 16 -10.52 1.30 -16.56
CA LYS A 16 -11.37 2.49 -16.65
C LYS A 16 -12.25 2.45 -17.90
N GLN A 17 -11.69 2.13 -19.06
CA GLN A 17 -12.40 2.13 -20.33
C GLN A 17 -13.32 0.93 -20.50
N SER A 18 -12.85 -0.27 -20.15
CA SER A 18 -13.62 -1.52 -20.36
C SER A 18 -14.72 -1.71 -19.32
N ALA A 19 -14.53 -1.22 -18.10
CA ALA A 19 -15.36 -1.64 -16.97
C ALA A 19 -15.62 -0.56 -15.91
N ASP A 20 -15.40 0.73 -16.19
CA ASP A 20 -15.76 1.84 -15.29
C ASP A 20 -15.14 1.70 -13.88
N TYR A 21 -13.86 1.35 -13.83
CA TYR A 21 -13.09 1.39 -12.60
C TYR A 21 -12.26 2.67 -12.50
N ASP A 22 -12.28 3.28 -11.31
CA ASP A 22 -11.23 4.21 -10.90
C ASP A 22 -10.24 3.48 -10.00
N SER A 23 -9.09 4.10 -9.75
CA SER A 23 -7.96 3.39 -9.15
C SER A 23 -7.05 4.26 -8.31
N ILE A 24 -6.42 3.60 -7.35
CA ILE A 24 -5.37 4.15 -6.50
C ILE A 24 -4.17 3.20 -6.61
N TYR A 25 -2.97 3.76 -6.75
CA TYR A 25 -1.74 3.00 -6.77
C TYR A 25 -0.65 3.70 -5.98
N TRP A 26 0.14 2.88 -5.27
CA TRP A 26 1.41 3.31 -4.69
C TRP A 26 2.49 2.27 -4.90
N PRO A 27 3.67 2.65 -5.41
CA PRO A 27 4.84 1.78 -5.46
C PRO A 27 5.45 1.63 -4.06
N LYS A 28 6.17 0.52 -3.83
CA LYS A 28 6.98 0.33 -2.61
C LYS A 28 8.00 1.45 -2.41
N SER A 29 8.38 1.69 -1.15
CA SER A 29 9.18 2.86 -0.75
C SER A 29 10.55 2.94 -1.43
N ARG A 30 11.12 1.80 -1.87
CA ARG A 30 12.38 1.77 -2.64
C ARG A 30 12.35 2.60 -3.92
N ALA A 31 11.16 2.83 -4.49
CA ALA A 31 10.96 3.68 -5.66
C ALA A 31 11.49 5.12 -5.47
N LYS A 32 11.62 5.60 -4.22
CA LYS A 32 12.10 6.95 -3.89
C LYS A 32 13.60 7.15 -4.13
N THR A 33 14.41 6.09 -4.09
CA THR A 33 15.88 6.17 -4.17
C THR A 33 16.45 5.64 -5.48
N MET A 34 15.60 5.18 -6.40
CA MET A 34 16.01 4.58 -7.67
C MET A 34 15.94 5.59 -8.83
N SER A 35 16.63 5.27 -9.93
CA SER A 35 16.51 6.04 -11.17
C SER A 35 15.09 5.93 -11.76
N GLU A 36 14.70 6.88 -12.61
CA GLU A 36 13.37 6.89 -13.24
C GLU A 36 13.05 5.60 -14.00
N LYS A 37 14.04 5.05 -14.71
CA LYS A 37 13.90 3.80 -15.46
C LYS A 37 13.63 2.62 -14.54
N GLU A 38 14.37 2.50 -13.44
CA GLU A 38 14.21 1.41 -12.48
C GLU A 38 12.92 1.56 -11.66
N ARG A 39 12.53 2.80 -11.36
CA ARG A 39 11.28 3.13 -10.66
C ARG A 39 10.06 2.55 -11.37
N ARG A 40 10.05 2.53 -12.71
CA ARG A 40 8.98 1.95 -13.53
C ARG A 40 8.82 0.43 -13.34
N CYS A 41 9.86 -0.27 -12.90
CA CYS A 41 9.84 -1.70 -12.61
C CYS A 41 9.56 -2.00 -11.12
N VAL A 42 9.40 -0.97 -10.27
CA VAL A 42 9.06 -1.18 -8.86
C VAL A 42 7.59 -1.53 -8.75
N ASP A 43 7.33 -2.65 -8.07
CA ASP A 43 6.00 -3.11 -7.73
C ASP A 43 5.40 -2.33 -6.54
N GLY A 44 4.08 -2.38 -6.48
CA GLY A 44 3.27 -1.67 -5.51
C GLY A 44 1.91 -2.31 -5.29
N CYS A 45 1.06 -1.58 -4.56
CA CYS A 45 -0.32 -1.95 -4.29
C CYS A 45 -1.24 -1.08 -5.14
N ALA A 46 -2.12 -1.74 -5.90
CA ALA A 46 -3.17 -1.10 -6.70
C ALA A 46 -4.55 -1.51 -6.17
N THR A 47 -5.44 -0.55 -5.95
CA THR A 47 -6.83 -0.76 -5.57
C THR A 47 -7.73 -0.18 -6.66
N PHE A 48 -8.63 -1.01 -7.18
CA PHE A 48 -9.61 -0.61 -8.19
C PHE A 48 -11.01 -0.68 -7.62
N PHE A 49 -11.84 0.33 -7.87
CA PHE A 49 -13.22 0.40 -7.41
C PHE A 49 -14.13 0.97 -8.50
N LYS A 50 -15.40 0.52 -8.53
CA LYS A 50 -16.37 0.95 -9.53
C LYS A 50 -16.66 2.45 -9.39
N ALA A 51 -16.30 3.25 -10.39
CA ALA A 51 -16.45 4.70 -10.37
C ALA A 51 -17.93 5.13 -10.36
N SER A 52 -18.81 4.34 -10.97
CA SER A 52 -20.27 4.54 -10.88
C SER A 52 -20.84 4.36 -9.47
N LYS A 53 -20.23 3.53 -8.62
CA LYS A 53 -20.77 3.19 -7.28
C LYS A 53 -20.06 3.87 -6.13
N PHE A 54 -18.75 4.09 -6.26
CA PHE A 54 -17.90 4.59 -5.19
C PHE A 54 -17.15 5.84 -5.62
N GLU A 55 -16.94 6.72 -4.66
CA GLU A 55 -16.02 7.85 -4.75
C GLU A 55 -14.90 7.67 -3.73
N CYS A 56 -13.65 7.91 -4.14
CA CYS A 56 -12.53 7.94 -3.19
C CYS A 56 -12.48 9.32 -2.53
N ILE A 57 -12.79 9.36 -1.25
CA ILE A 57 -12.80 10.59 -0.44
C ILE A 57 -11.40 10.91 0.05
N ASP A 58 -10.68 9.90 0.54
CA ASP A 58 -9.34 10.09 1.07
C ASP A 58 -8.49 8.83 0.88
N LYS A 59 -7.18 9.01 0.95
CA LYS A 59 -6.19 7.97 0.76
C LYS A 59 -5.04 8.16 1.73
N HIS A 60 -4.65 7.07 2.38
CA HIS A 60 -3.59 7.09 3.38
C HIS A 60 -2.55 6.01 3.06
N LEU A 61 -1.28 6.37 3.17
CA LEU A 61 -0.15 5.48 2.90
C LEU A 61 0.60 5.25 4.20
N ILE A 62 0.84 3.98 4.52
CA ILE A 62 1.73 3.58 5.59
C ILE A 62 2.96 2.93 4.98
N GLU A 63 4.12 3.47 5.32
CA GLU A 63 5.41 2.84 5.09
C GLU A 63 5.80 2.14 6.39
N PHE A 64 5.72 0.80 6.44
CA PHE A 64 5.86 0.06 7.71
C PHE A 64 7.19 0.37 8.41
N SER A 65 8.29 0.48 7.65
CA SER A 65 9.59 0.84 8.22
C SER A 65 9.58 2.18 8.93
N GLN A 66 8.87 3.20 8.41
CA GLN A 66 8.76 4.50 9.08
C GLN A 66 7.78 4.49 10.24
N ALA A 67 6.64 3.81 10.08
CA ALA A 67 5.65 3.75 11.14
C ALA A 67 6.18 2.97 12.37
N VAL A 68 7.08 1.99 12.20
CA VAL A 68 7.75 1.31 13.33
C VAL A 68 8.63 2.30 14.10
N LEU A 69 9.36 3.17 13.37
CA LEU A 69 10.23 4.19 13.97
C LEU A 69 9.48 5.22 14.80
N GLN A 70 8.24 5.51 14.41
CA GLN A 70 7.39 6.50 15.06
C GLN A 70 6.57 5.90 16.20
N SER A 71 6.53 4.57 16.31
CA SER A 71 5.74 3.88 17.31
C SER A 71 6.51 3.77 18.64
N PRO A 72 5.95 4.31 19.74
CA PRO A 72 6.61 4.30 21.05
C PRO A 72 6.77 2.88 21.62
N ASP A 73 5.99 1.92 21.14
CA ASP A 73 6.06 0.51 21.57
C ASP A 73 7.33 -0.19 21.07
N PHE A 74 7.93 0.30 19.98
CA PHE A 74 9.09 -0.32 19.32
C PHE A 74 10.40 0.48 19.43
N GLU A 75 10.37 1.69 20.01
CA GLU A 75 11.53 2.57 20.17
C GLU A 75 12.73 1.95 20.92
N ARG A 76 12.55 0.84 21.65
CA ARG A 76 13.53 0.34 22.62
C ARG A 76 14.10 -1.05 22.33
N THR A 77 13.81 -1.62 21.15
CA THR A 77 14.29 -2.95 20.76
C THR A 77 15.13 -2.89 19.49
N ASP A 78 16.44 -2.80 19.66
CA ASP A 78 17.43 -2.72 18.55
C ASP A 78 17.27 -3.85 17.52
N ASP A 79 16.87 -5.05 17.95
CA ASP A 79 16.67 -6.19 17.05
C ASP A 79 15.46 -6.00 16.12
N VAL A 80 14.33 -5.50 16.66
CA VAL A 80 13.13 -5.19 15.87
C VAL A 80 13.45 -4.08 14.86
N TYR A 81 14.17 -3.06 15.29
CA TYR A 81 14.63 -1.97 14.43
C TYR A 81 15.46 -2.51 13.25
N ASN A 82 16.50 -3.28 13.51
CA ASN A 82 17.40 -3.81 12.46
C ASN A 82 16.67 -4.72 11.47
N ARG A 83 15.71 -5.52 11.95
CA ARG A 83 14.93 -6.43 11.11
C ARG A 83 13.93 -5.69 10.22
N MET A 84 13.42 -4.53 10.65
CA MET A 84 12.41 -3.74 9.96
C MET A 84 12.95 -2.66 9.03
N MET A 85 14.08 -2.02 9.36
CA MET A 85 14.60 -0.86 8.61
C MET A 85 14.87 -1.13 7.13
N THR A 86 15.21 -2.38 6.80
CA THR A 86 15.51 -2.80 5.43
C THR A 86 14.26 -3.23 4.64
N LYS A 87 13.06 -3.14 5.23
CA LYS A 87 11.81 -3.62 4.64
C LYS A 87 11.02 -2.44 4.08
N ASP A 88 10.82 -2.44 2.76
CA ASP A 88 10.19 -1.38 1.95
C ASP A 88 8.70 -1.64 1.67
N HIS A 89 8.06 -2.50 2.47
CA HIS A 89 6.67 -2.87 2.31
C HIS A 89 5.76 -1.72 2.76
N ILE A 90 4.61 -1.63 2.12
CA ILE A 90 3.65 -0.53 2.32
C ILE A 90 2.24 -1.08 2.54
N ALA A 91 1.39 -0.25 3.12
CA ALA A 91 -0.06 -0.42 3.10
C ALA A 91 -0.73 0.83 2.57
N VAL A 92 -1.75 0.65 1.74
CA VAL A 92 -2.51 1.72 1.11
C VAL A 92 -3.96 1.59 1.56
N PHE A 93 -4.46 2.64 2.18
CA PHE A 93 -5.83 2.76 2.64
C PHE A 93 -6.60 3.71 1.71
N ALA A 94 -7.83 3.36 1.41
CA ALA A 94 -8.76 4.17 0.64
C ALA A 94 -10.06 4.31 1.43
N LEU A 95 -10.43 5.55 1.76
CA LEU A 95 -11.75 5.88 2.26
C LEU A 95 -12.68 6.05 1.05
N LEU A 96 -13.53 5.07 0.82
CA LEU A 96 -14.50 5.04 -0.25
C LEU A 96 -15.89 5.41 0.30
N GLU A 97 -16.64 6.21 -0.43
CA GLU A 97 -18.04 6.51 -0.12
C GLU A 97 -18.93 5.95 -1.23
N HIS A 98 -19.96 5.17 -0.85
CA HIS A 98 -20.94 4.65 -1.79
C HIS A 98 -21.93 5.75 -2.17
N LYS A 99 -21.92 6.16 -3.44
CA LYS A 99 -22.59 7.37 -3.95
C LYS A 99 -24.10 7.41 -3.69
N GLU A 100 -24.78 6.27 -3.77
CA GLU A 100 -26.23 6.22 -3.59
C GLU A 100 -26.66 6.26 -2.13
N THR A 101 -25.87 5.64 -1.25
CA THR A 101 -26.26 5.44 0.16
C THR A 101 -25.54 6.37 1.13
N GLY A 102 -24.47 7.04 0.69
CA GLY A 102 -23.54 7.79 1.55
C GLY A 102 -22.74 6.93 2.53
N THR A 103 -22.84 5.59 2.45
CA THR A 103 -22.11 4.68 3.36
C THR A 103 -20.62 4.71 3.03
N ARG A 104 -19.80 4.82 4.08
CA ARG A 104 -18.34 4.84 3.95
C ARG A 104 -17.74 3.47 4.23
N LEU A 105 -16.71 3.13 3.46
CA LEU A 105 -15.92 1.92 3.56
C LEU A 105 -14.44 2.31 3.59
N ILE A 106 -13.69 1.73 4.53
CA ILE A 106 -12.23 1.78 4.49
C ILE A 106 -11.74 0.49 3.84
N LEU A 107 -11.00 0.62 2.75
CA LEU A 107 -10.35 -0.49 2.08
C LEU A 107 -8.85 -0.38 2.32
N ALA A 108 -8.27 -1.39 2.98
CA ALA A 108 -6.83 -1.52 3.17
C ALA A 108 -6.26 -2.56 2.20
N ASN A 109 -5.14 -2.22 1.56
CA ASN A 109 -4.42 -3.09 0.64
C ASN A 109 -2.94 -3.08 1.00
N THR A 110 -2.36 -4.25 1.24
CA THR A 110 -0.95 -4.39 1.60
C THR A 110 -0.36 -5.67 1.01
N HIS A 111 0.96 -5.68 0.89
CA HIS A 111 1.73 -6.87 0.60
C HIS A 111 2.83 -7.01 1.66
N LEU A 112 2.64 -7.97 2.57
CA LEU A 112 3.54 -8.24 3.70
C LEU A 112 4.87 -8.85 3.24
N HIS A 113 5.81 -8.91 4.17
CA HIS A 113 7.09 -9.55 3.91
C HIS A 113 6.96 -11.06 3.60
N TRP A 114 7.72 -11.52 2.61
CA TRP A 114 7.58 -12.88 2.08
C TRP A 114 8.37 -13.93 2.86
N ASP A 115 9.56 -13.59 3.38
CA ASP A 115 10.52 -14.57 3.90
C ASP A 115 9.96 -15.35 5.11
N PRO A 116 9.86 -16.69 5.05
CA PRO A 116 9.36 -17.51 6.16
C PRO A 116 10.13 -17.35 7.48
N ALA A 117 11.42 -17.01 7.44
CA ALA A 117 12.25 -16.81 8.63
C ALA A 117 11.91 -15.54 9.43
N PHE A 118 11.08 -14.67 8.86
CA PHE A 118 10.71 -13.37 9.42
C PHE A 118 9.21 -13.31 9.75
N ALA A 119 8.72 -14.31 10.50
CA ALA A 119 7.33 -14.35 10.97
C ALA A 119 6.99 -13.17 11.91
N ASP A 120 7.96 -12.73 12.70
CA ASP A 120 7.90 -11.56 13.57
C ASP A 120 7.68 -10.26 12.80
N VAL A 121 8.40 -10.07 11.68
CA VAL A 121 8.23 -8.90 10.80
C VAL A 121 6.81 -8.86 10.24
N LYS A 122 6.29 -10.00 9.78
CA LYS A 122 4.92 -10.09 9.25
C LYS A 122 3.87 -9.79 10.32
N LEU A 123 4.10 -10.27 11.54
CA LEU A 123 3.22 -10.02 12.68
C LEU A 123 3.17 -8.53 13.02
N ILE A 124 4.31 -7.87 13.11
CA ILE A 124 4.36 -6.43 13.42
C ILE A 124 3.75 -5.61 12.28
N GLN A 125 4.07 -5.91 11.01
CA GLN A 125 3.41 -5.26 9.87
C GLN A 125 1.89 -5.40 9.93
N THR A 126 1.40 -6.59 10.29
CA THR A 126 -0.05 -6.83 10.45
C THR A 126 -0.62 -6.06 11.64
N ALA A 127 0.08 -6.02 12.77
CA ALA A 127 -0.36 -5.30 13.96
C ALA A 127 -0.47 -3.79 13.68
N MET A 128 0.51 -3.23 12.98
CA MET A 128 0.50 -1.83 12.56
C MET A 128 -0.61 -1.52 11.57
N LEU A 129 -0.86 -2.42 10.61
CA LEU A 129 -1.98 -2.28 9.67
C LEU A 129 -3.34 -2.18 10.39
N ILE A 130 -3.51 -2.91 11.50
CA ILE A 130 -4.77 -2.94 12.26
C ILE A 130 -4.88 -1.76 13.23
N ASN A 131 -3.76 -1.23 13.71
CA ASN A 131 -3.73 -0.14 14.66
C ASN A 131 -4.04 1.24 14.04
N GLU A 132 -3.92 1.34 12.72
CA GLU A 132 -4.15 2.55 11.92
C GLU A 132 -5.61 2.66 11.45
#